data_AF-A0A926SVZ1-F1
#
_entry.id   AF-A0A926SVZ1-F1
#
_cell.length_a   1.000
_cell.length_b   1.000
_cell.length_c   1.000
_cell.angle_alpha   90.00
_cell.angle_beta   90.00
_cell.angle_gamma   90.00
#
_symmetry.space_group_name_H-M   'P 1'
#
loop_
_entity.id
_entity.type
_entity.pdbx_description
1 polymer ?
#
loop_
_entity_poly.entity_id
_entity_poly.type
_entity_poly.pdbx_seq_one_letter_code
_entity_poly.pdbx_strand_id
1 'polypeptide(L)'
;MPLTAWIDDEKVLAPLVSDEDWEAWKNQRDIKISLACCKSSGFLRNSKLGTKHFVHKCKTGCNWKPETQEHLLAKSEIVKACLEAGYEADTEVSGLDWRADVLASKGKVKIAFEIQWSPQTLQLTQERQTKYKRDEIRGCWLFRKLPSSKASKELPMFELALNSNNKFVVHIPTQDINNKRSLSLENISLSEFIKSLLSKKIKFCESYVSIKEQITYLSFFSVKCSQCNKPYHVYMVQETFIVSKSLCGIDVNIPHYSNYGKKLCLDKPFVFASEIVNFARFISKENKNINMGEIKSRYKHNKWNNWLSFGCHWCDAILPYHPDYYNKCKTKHYSYLCTSMAYCIKGLKPSEQIFNKDLGGHWCYPKDENFCT
;
A
#
# COMPACT_ATOMS: atom_id res chain seq x y z
N MET A 1 23.41 -3.00 -23.46
CA MET A 1 24.54 -2.40 -22.73
C MET A 1 24.67 -3.24 -21.49
N PRO A 2 25.51 -4.29 -21.50
CA PRO A 2 25.55 -5.22 -20.38
C PRO A 2 26.21 -4.61 -19.15
N LEU A 3 25.77 -5.02 -17.96
CA LEU A 3 26.43 -4.73 -16.68
C LEU A 3 27.51 -5.74 -16.31
N THR A 4 27.54 -6.88 -17.02
CA THR A 4 28.51 -7.96 -16.80
C THR A 4 29.44 -8.12 -17.99
N ALA A 5 30.74 -8.28 -17.73
CA ALA A 5 31.73 -8.67 -18.72
C ALA A 5 32.76 -9.64 -18.11
N TRP A 6 33.61 -10.18 -18.96
CA TRP A 6 34.81 -10.90 -18.57
C TRP A 6 36.00 -9.98 -18.83
N ILE A 7 36.79 -9.71 -17.80
CA ILE A 7 38.02 -8.92 -17.87
C ILE A 7 39.14 -9.85 -17.42
N ASP A 8 40.10 -10.11 -18.32
CA ASP A 8 41.21 -11.04 -18.05
C ASP A 8 40.75 -12.38 -17.46
N ASP A 9 39.69 -12.94 -18.07
CA ASP A 9 39.01 -14.20 -17.71
C ASP A 9 38.27 -14.22 -16.35
N GLU A 10 38.22 -13.10 -15.64
CA GLU A 10 37.37 -12.93 -14.46
C GLU A 10 36.03 -12.28 -14.79
N LYS A 11 34.94 -12.83 -14.22
CA LYS A 11 33.59 -12.25 -14.38
C LYS A 11 33.48 -11.01 -13.51
N VAL A 12 33.24 -9.86 -14.14
CA VAL A 12 33.12 -8.56 -13.49
C VAL A 12 31.72 -8.01 -13.64
N LEU A 13 31.16 -7.54 -12.52
CA LEU A 13 29.92 -6.77 -12.48
C LEU A 13 30.27 -5.29 -12.33
N ALA A 14 30.04 -4.49 -13.37
CA ALA A 14 30.36 -3.07 -13.38
C ALA A 14 29.80 -2.28 -12.17
N PRO A 15 28.60 -2.58 -11.63
CA PRO A 15 28.10 -1.93 -10.41
C PRO A 15 28.98 -2.08 -9.17
N LEU A 16 29.78 -3.14 -9.07
CA LEU A 16 30.54 -3.52 -7.86
C LEU A 16 32.00 -3.08 -7.90
N VAL A 17 32.47 -2.59 -9.05
CA VAL A 17 33.84 -2.12 -9.23
C VAL A 17 33.96 -0.75 -8.55
N SER A 18 35.06 -0.52 -7.82
CA SER A 18 35.39 0.78 -7.22
C SER A 18 35.58 1.86 -8.30
N ASP A 19 35.46 3.13 -7.93
CA ASP A 19 35.69 4.22 -8.89
C ASP A 19 37.17 4.28 -9.31
N GLU A 20 38.06 3.98 -8.37
CA GLU A 20 39.50 3.91 -8.58
C GLU A 20 39.87 2.82 -9.60
N ASP A 21 39.40 1.58 -9.40
CA ASP A 21 39.70 0.47 -10.31
C ASP A 21 39.06 0.70 -11.69
N TRP A 22 37.85 1.26 -11.72
CA TRP A 22 37.17 1.55 -12.98
C TRP A 22 37.91 2.60 -13.82
N GLU A 23 38.43 3.65 -13.19
CA GLU A 23 39.27 4.65 -13.87
C GLU A 23 40.65 4.09 -14.22
N ALA A 24 41.25 3.23 -13.39
CA ALA A 24 42.48 2.54 -13.72
C ALA A 24 42.33 1.68 -14.99
N TRP A 25 41.25 0.90 -15.09
CA TRP A 25 40.95 0.09 -16.28
C TRP A 25 40.69 0.91 -17.53
N LYS A 26 40.04 2.08 -17.42
CA LYS A 26 39.86 2.97 -18.57
C LYS A 26 41.18 3.49 -19.13
N ASN A 27 42.17 3.70 -18.27
CA ASN A 27 43.48 4.20 -18.65
C ASN A 27 44.42 3.10 -19.19
N GLN A 28 44.06 1.83 -19.03
CA GLN A 28 44.81 0.70 -19.52
C GLN A 28 44.52 0.43 -21.01
N ARG A 29 45.54 0.53 -21.87
CA ARG A 29 45.36 0.41 -23.34
C ARG A 29 45.05 -1.01 -23.82
N ASP A 30 45.55 -2.04 -23.13
CA ASP A 30 45.50 -3.44 -23.59
C ASP A 30 44.51 -4.32 -22.81
N ILE A 31 43.60 -3.71 -22.04
CA ILE A 31 42.61 -4.46 -21.27
C ILE A 31 41.68 -5.27 -22.18
N LYS A 32 41.59 -6.58 -21.95
CA LYS A 32 40.77 -7.49 -22.75
C LYS A 32 39.40 -7.64 -22.11
N ILE A 33 38.41 -6.99 -22.72
CA ILE A 33 37.01 -7.05 -22.28
C ILE A 33 36.20 -7.90 -23.25
N SER A 34 35.66 -9.01 -22.76
CA SER A 34 34.73 -9.87 -23.48
C SER A 34 33.32 -9.75 -22.88
N LEU A 35 32.34 -9.36 -23.68
CA LEU A 35 30.98 -9.14 -23.17
C LEU A 35 30.30 -10.46 -22.81
N ALA A 36 29.64 -10.51 -21.65
CA ALA A 36 28.98 -11.73 -21.17
C ALA A 36 27.85 -12.22 -22.09
N CYS A 37 27.26 -11.33 -22.89
CA CYS A 37 26.12 -11.64 -23.76
C CYS A 37 26.45 -12.40 -25.04
N CYS A 38 27.63 -12.19 -25.62
CA CYS A 38 27.99 -12.73 -26.94
C CYS A 38 29.48 -12.99 -27.12
N LYS A 39 30.29 -12.80 -26.07
CA LYS A 39 31.75 -12.94 -26.06
C LYS A 39 32.52 -11.98 -26.98
N SER A 40 31.84 -11.11 -27.72
CA SER A 40 32.47 -10.07 -28.53
C SER A 40 33.22 -9.05 -27.67
N SER A 41 34.20 -8.38 -28.30
CA SER A 41 34.98 -7.32 -27.64
C SER A 41 34.10 -6.13 -27.23
N GLY A 42 34.32 -5.64 -26.01
CA GLY A 42 33.66 -4.46 -25.47
C GLY A 42 34.61 -3.40 -24.93
N PHE A 43 34.03 -2.31 -24.42
CA PHE A 43 34.75 -1.24 -23.70
C PHE A 43 33.91 -0.67 -22.55
N LEU A 44 34.58 -0.01 -21.61
CA LEU A 44 33.99 0.57 -20.39
C LEU A 44 33.31 1.92 -20.69
N ARG A 45 32.14 2.18 -20.08
CA ARG A 45 31.45 3.48 -20.20
C ARG A 45 30.65 3.82 -18.95
N ASN A 46 30.47 5.12 -18.71
CA ASN A 46 29.50 5.63 -17.73
C ASN A 46 28.28 6.20 -18.45
N SER A 47 27.09 5.90 -17.94
CA SER A 47 25.83 6.51 -18.40
C SER A 47 25.72 7.97 -17.92
N LYS A 48 24.73 8.74 -18.41
CA LYS A 48 24.50 10.11 -17.89
C LYS A 48 24.04 10.10 -16.44
N LEU A 49 23.43 9.00 -15.98
CA LEU A 49 23.05 8.77 -14.59
C LEU A 49 24.21 8.20 -13.73
N GLY A 50 25.44 8.18 -14.25
CA GLY A 50 26.64 7.73 -13.52
C GLY A 50 26.85 6.22 -13.51
N THR A 51 25.88 5.41 -13.98
CA THR A 51 26.01 3.94 -13.98
C THR A 51 27.15 3.44 -14.88
N LYS A 52 28.08 2.69 -14.30
CA LYS A 52 29.14 1.93 -14.97
C LYS A 52 28.53 0.77 -15.76
N HIS A 53 28.91 0.61 -17.02
CA HIS A 53 28.44 -0.46 -17.88
C HIS A 53 29.43 -0.74 -19.01
N PHE A 54 29.19 -1.82 -19.75
CA PHE A 54 30.00 -2.19 -20.91
C PHE A 54 29.24 -1.96 -22.23
N VAL A 55 29.99 -1.67 -23.29
CA VAL A 55 29.46 -1.37 -24.63
C VAL A 55 30.17 -2.24 -25.66
N HIS A 56 29.45 -2.66 -26.71
CA HIS A 56 30.03 -3.42 -27.82
C HIS A 56 30.97 -2.53 -28.63
N LYS A 57 32.18 -3.01 -28.93
CA LYS A 57 33.11 -2.33 -29.85
C LYS A 57 32.66 -2.43 -31.31
N CYS A 58 32.16 -3.60 -31.71
CA CYS A 58 31.51 -3.85 -32.99
C CYS A 58 30.29 -4.75 -32.77
N LYS A 59 29.14 -4.43 -33.37
CA LYS A 59 27.94 -5.28 -33.31
C LYS A 59 28.01 -6.35 -34.40
N THR A 60 28.67 -7.47 -34.14
CA THR A 60 28.61 -8.64 -35.02
C THR A 60 27.58 -9.63 -34.49
N GLY A 61 26.40 -9.68 -35.11
CA GLY A 61 25.38 -10.72 -34.87
C GLY A 61 24.67 -10.69 -33.50
N CYS A 62 25.07 -9.81 -32.57
CA CYS A 62 24.42 -9.72 -31.26
C CYS A 62 23.10 -8.93 -31.35
N ASN A 63 21.97 -9.62 -31.12
CA ASN A 63 20.63 -9.01 -31.09
C ASN A 63 20.30 -8.34 -29.74
N TRP A 64 21.33 -7.87 -29.01
CA TRP A 64 21.13 -7.20 -27.74
C TRP A 64 20.43 -5.86 -27.92
N LYS A 65 19.18 -5.77 -27.45
CA LYS A 65 18.42 -4.53 -27.49
C LYS A 65 19.02 -3.49 -26.54
N PRO A 66 19.18 -2.23 -26.96
CA PRO A 66 19.59 -1.17 -26.06
C PRO A 66 18.61 -1.08 -24.87
N GLU A 67 19.15 -1.05 -23.65
CA GLU A 67 18.38 -0.78 -22.44
C GLU A 67 18.46 0.72 -22.13
N THR A 68 17.51 1.24 -21.34
CA THR A 68 17.57 2.65 -20.94
C THR A 68 18.55 2.85 -19.79
N GLN A 69 18.95 4.09 -19.52
CA GLN A 69 19.89 4.38 -18.44
C GLN A 69 19.27 4.10 -17.07
N GLU A 70 17.97 4.33 -16.95
CA GLU A 70 17.17 4.04 -15.76
C GLU A 70 17.14 2.53 -15.49
N HIS A 71 16.98 1.71 -16.53
CA HIS A 71 17.03 0.25 -16.41
C HIS A 71 18.39 -0.21 -15.86
N LEU A 72 19.50 0.32 -16.39
CA LEU A 72 20.84 -0.01 -15.91
C LEU A 72 21.06 0.46 -14.46
N LEU A 73 20.61 1.68 -14.12
CA LEU A 73 20.72 2.21 -12.76
C LEU A 73 19.93 1.36 -11.76
N ALA A 74 18.72 0.95 -12.10
CA ALA A 74 17.89 0.10 -11.25
C ALA A 74 18.55 -1.27 -11.00
N LYS A 75 19.08 -1.92 -12.05
CA LYS A 75 19.83 -3.19 -11.89
C LYS A 75 21.03 -3.02 -10.95
N SER A 76 21.79 -1.95 -11.14
CA SER A 76 22.94 -1.61 -10.30
C SER A 76 22.55 -1.44 -8.83
N GLU A 77 21.48 -0.69 -8.54
CA GLU A 77 20.99 -0.48 -7.18
C GLU A 77 20.46 -1.77 -6.53
N ILE A 78 19.74 -2.61 -7.29
CA ILE A 78 19.21 -3.89 -6.80
C ILE A 78 20.35 -4.84 -6.43
N VAL A 79 21.37 -5.00 -7.28
CA VAL A 79 22.52 -5.88 -6.98
C VAL A 79 23.19 -5.45 -5.68
N LYS A 80 23.50 -4.15 -5.53
CA LYS A 80 24.12 -3.62 -4.31
C LYS A 80 23.26 -3.89 -3.08
N ALA A 81 21.96 -3.61 -3.16
CA ALA A 81 21.03 -3.84 -2.06
C ALA A 81 20.90 -5.34 -1.70
N CYS A 82 20.95 -6.24 -2.68
CA CYS A 82 20.97 -7.68 -2.43
C CYS A 82 22.24 -8.11 -1.67
N LEU A 83 23.41 -7.62 -2.08
CA LEU A 83 24.68 -7.92 -1.40
C LEU A 83 24.68 -7.37 0.04
N GLU A 84 24.21 -6.14 0.24
CA GLU A 84 24.04 -5.53 1.57
C GLU A 84 23.10 -6.34 2.48
N ALA A 85 22.09 -7.01 1.90
CA ALA A 85 21.19 -7.92 2.61
C ALA A 85 21.77 -9.33 2.84
N GLY A 86 23.03 -9.57 2.43
CA GLY A 86 23.72 -10.85 2.54
C GLY A 86 23.16 -11.93 1.61
N TYR A 87 22.73 -11.53 0.40
CA TYR A 87 22.46 -12.41 -0.73
C TYR A 87 23.60 -12.31 -1.73
N GLU A 88 23.90 -13.38 -2.45
CA GLU A 88 24.65 -13.29 -3.71
C GLU A 88 23.74 -12.68 -4.78
N ALA A 89 24.27 -11.87 -5.69
CA ALA A 89 23.48 -11.26 -6.75
C ALA A 89 24.26 -11.10 -8.04
N ASP A 90 23.60 -11.46 -9.14
CA ASP A 90 24.14 -11.35 -10.50
C ASP A 90 23.15 -10.63 -11.42
N THR A 91 23.65 -9.85 -12.37
CA THR A 91 22.82 -9.25 -13.42
C THR A 91 22.72 -10.15 -14.64
N GLU A 92 21.60 -10.05 -15.35
CA GLU A 92 21.43 -10.57 -16.70
C GLU A 92 21.54 -12.11 -16.84
N VAL A 93 21.20 -12.82 -15.76
CA VAL A 93 21.31 -14.28 -15.65
C VAL A 93 20.26 -14.99 -16.51
N SER A 94 20.71 -15.91 -17.36
CA SER A 94 19.84 -16.72 -18.22
C SER A 94 19.60 -18.10 -17.62
N GLY A 95 18.35 -18.57 -17.70
CA GLY A 95 18.02 -19.99 -17.61
C GLY A 95 17.82 -20.60 -19.00
N LEU A 96 17.02 -21.66 -19.07
CA LEU A 96 16.74 -22.37 -20.32
C LEU A 96 15.99 -21.49 -21.35
N ASP A 97 14.92 -20.83 -20.91
CA ASP A 97 14.00 -20.06 -21.77
C ASP A 97 13.57 -18.73 -21.13
N TRP A 98 14.28 -18.31 -20.08
CA TRP A 98 14.07 -17.06 -19.35
C TRP A 98 15.39 -16.36 -19.08
N ARG A 99 15.28 -15.08 -18.75
CA ARG A 99 16.42 -14.27 -18.34
C ARG A 99 16.00 -13.24 -17.33
N ALA A 100 16.68 -13.21 -16.19
CA ALA A 100 16.48 -12.26 -15.11
C ALA A 100 17.35 -11.02 -15.32
N ASP A 101 16.77 -9.85 -15.04
CA ASP A 101 17.53 -8.61 -14.96
C ASP A 101 18.54 -8.65 -13.80
N VAL A 102 18.08 -9.09 -12.62
CA VAL A 102 18.94 -9.41 -11.48
C VAL A 102 18.44 -10.71 -10.84
N LEU A 103 19.33 -11.67 -10.61
CA LEU A 103 19.04 -12.87 -9.84
C LEU A 103 19.78 -12.81 -8.51
N ALA A 104 19.04 -12.89 -7.41
CA ALA A 104 19.58 -12.96 -6.06
C ALA A 104 19.42 -14.37 -5.48
N SER A 105 20.46 -14.87 -4.81
CA SER A 105 20.49 -16.21 -4.20
C SER A 105 20.99 -16.19 -2.75
N LYS A 106 20.37 -17.02 -1.90
CA LYS A 106 20.86 -17.30 -0.54
C LYS A 106 20.48 -18.73 -0.15
N GLY A 107 21.46 -19.63 -0.17
CA GLY A 107 21.20 -21.06 -0.04
C GLY A 107 20.23 -21.54 -1.12
N LYS A 108 19.11 -22.16 -0.73
CA LYS A 108 18.08 -22.63 -1.67
C LYS A 108 17.15 -21.53 -2.19
N VAL A 109 17.19 -20.33 -1.61
CA VAL A 109 16.28 -19.25 -1.98
C VAL A 109 16.83 -18.53 -3.21
N LYS A 110 16.04 -18.47 -4.29
CA LYS A 110 16.32 -17.67 -5.49
C LYS A 110 15.20 -16.67 -5.77
N ILE A 111 15.57 -15.45 -6.14
CA ILE A 111 14.63 -14.38 -6.49
C ILE A 111 15.13 -13.67 -7.75
N ALA A 112 14.30 -13.64 -8.79
CA ALA A 112 14.51 -12.81 -9.96
C ALA A 112 13.83 -11.46 -9.78
N PHE A 113 14.59 -10.39 -9.78
CA PHE A 113 14.08 -9.03 -9.87
C PHE A 113 14.04 -8.61 -11.33
N GLU A 114 12.88 -8.16 -11.79
CA GLU A 114 12.60 -7.77 -13.16
C GLU A 114 12.25 -6.28 -13.21
N ILE A 115 12.93 -5.52 -14.06
CA ILE A 115 12.71 -4.09 -14.23
C ILE A 115 12.05 -3.87 -15.58
N GLN A 116 10.83 -3.36 -15.55
CA GLN A 116 10.03 -3.15 -16.75
C GLN A 116 9.78 -1.66 -16.96
N TRP A 117 10.73 -1.02 -17.66
CA TRP A 117 10.69 0.41 -17.97
C TRP A 117 9.75 0.73 -19.13
N SER A 118 9.76 -0.12 -20.15
CA SER A 118 8.87 -0.07 -21.31
C SER A 118 7.54 -0.78 -21.01
N PRO A 119 6.43 -0.43 -21.68
CA PRO A 119 5.17 -1.13 -21.49
C PRO A 119 5.30 -2.65 -21.74
N GLN A 120 4.70 -3.45 -20.86
CA GLN A 120 4.56 -4.90 -20.99
C GLN A 120 3.14 -5.27 -20.56
N THR A 121 2.53 -6.27 -21.19
CA THR A 121 1.17 -6.71 -20.84
C THR A 121 1.18 -7.61 -19.61
N LEU A 122 0.03 -7.69 -18.92
CA LEU A 122 -0.12 -8.61 -17.79
C LEU A 122 0.10 -10.07 -18.22
N GLN A 123 -0.43 -10.47 -19.38
CA GLN A 123 -0.29 -11.82 -19.92
C GLN A 123 1.19 -12.20 -20.12
N LEU A 124 1.98 -11.35 -20.79
CA LEU A 124 3.41 -11.62 -21.00
C LEU A 124 4.18 -11.69 -19.66
N THR A 125 3.77 -10.87 -18.68
CA THR A 125 4.35 -10.93 -17.33
C THR A 125 4.05 -12.28 -16.66
N GLN A 126 2.82 -12.80 -16.77
CA GLN A 126 2.44 -14.10 -16.24
C GLN A 126 3.16 -15.26 -16.93
N GLU A 127 3.33 -15.19 -18.25
CA GLU A 127 4.09 -16.18 -19.03
C GLU A 127 5.55 -16.24 -18.55
N ARG A 128 6.20 -15.08 -18.37
CA ARG A 128 7.56 -14.99 -17.82
C ARG A 128 7.62 -15.48 -16.37
N GLN A 129 6.66 -15.10 -15.53
CA GLN A 129 6.57 -15.57 -14.14
C GLN A 129 6.44 -17.10 -14.05
N THR A 130 5.71 -17.72 -14.97
CA THR A 130 5.53 -19.18 -14.99
C THR A 130 6.85 -19.91 -15.23
N LYS A 131 7.73 -19.35 -16.07
CA LYS A 131 9.07 -19.90 -16.30
C LYS A 131 9.95 -19.82 -15.05
N TYR A 132 9.90 -18.71 -14.32
CA TYR A 132 10.59 -18.61 -13.03
C TYR A 132 10.07 -19.63 -12.03
N LYS A 133 8.73 -19.75 -11.92
CA LYS A 133 8.10 -20.69 -10.99
C LYS A 133 8.48 -22.14 -11.30
N ARG A 134 8.53 -22.53 -12.58
CA ARG A 134 8.98 -23.86 -13.03
C ARG A 134 10.39 -24.18 -12.54
N ASP A 135 11.27 -23.20 -12.53
CA ASP A 135 12.68 -23.36 -12.15
C ASP A 135 12.94 -22.98 -10.68
N GLU A 136 11.88 -23.00 -9.84
CA GLU A 136 11.91 -22.72 -8.40
C GLU A 136 12.46 -21.32 -8.03
N ILE A 137 12.27 -20.35 -8.92
CA ILE A 137 12.66 -18.95 -8.73
C ILE A 137 11.43 -18.11 -8.44
N ARG A 138 11.51 -17.27 -7.41
CA ARG A 138 10.46 -16.28 -7.12
C ARG A 138 10.69 -15.04 -7.97
N GLY A 139 9.73 -14.64 -8.79
CA GLY A 139 9.81 -13.37 -9.52
C GLY A 139 9.30 -12.18 -8.70
N CYS A 140 9.97 -11.04 -8.78
CA CYS A 140 9.55 -9.75 -8.23
C CYS A 140 9.66 -8.68 -9.32
N TRP A 141 8.55 -8.05 -9.68
CA TRP A 141 8.47 -7.16 -10.83
C TRP A 141 8.36 -5.69 -10.41
N LEU A 142 9.23 -4.86 -10.98
CA LEU A 142 9.30 -3.42 -10.77
C LEU A 142 8.95 -2.71 -12.08
N PHE A 143 7.78 -2.06 -12.13
CA PHE A 143 7.25 -1.45 -13.35
C PHE A 143 7.29 0.06 -13.28
N ARG A 144 7.73 0.73 -14.35
CA ARG A 144 7.49 2.18 -14.48
C ARG A 144 6.00 2.52 -14.57
N LYS A 145 5.23 1.62 -15.20
CA LYS A 145 3.77 1.70 -15.28
C LYS A 145 3.21 0.30 -15.15
N LEU A 146 2.42 0.06 -14.10
CA LEU A 146 1.83 -1.25 -13.85
C LEU A 146 0.89 -1.67 -15.00
N PRO A 147 0.93 -2.94 -15.44
CA PRO A 147 0.01 -3.46 -16.44
C PRO A 147 -1.40 -3.71 -15.89
N SER A 148 -1.53 -3.82 -14.56
CA SER A 148 -2.78 -4.03 -13.84
C SER A 148 -2.58 -3.68 -12.36
N SER A 149 -3.65 -3.31 -11.67
CA SER A 149 -3.64 -3.13 -10.21
C SER A 149 -3.70 -4.45 -9.43
N LYS A 150 -3.84 -5.60 -10.11
CA LYS A 150 -3.97 -6.93 -9.50
C LYS A 150 -2.62 -7.57 -9.13
N ALA A 151 -1.81 -6.90 -8.31
CA ALA A 151 -0.65 -7.55 -7.71
C ALA A 151 -1.12 -8.69 -6.78
N SER A 152 -0.38 -9.81 -6.74
CA SER A 152 -0.71 -10.96 -5.89
C SER A 152 0.54 -11.60 -5.31
N LYS A 153 0.37 -12.55 -4.39
CA LYS A 153 1.48 -13.37 -3.87
C LYS A 153 2.28 -14.07 -4.97
N GLU A 154 1.57 -14.62 -5.96
CA GLU A 154 2.16 -15.40 -7.06
C GLU A 154 2.75 -14.51 -8.16
N LEU A 155 2.30 -13.26 -8.24
CA LEU A 155 2.80 -12.25 -9.17
C LEU A 155 3.06 -10.92 -8.42
N PRO A 156 4.17 -10.82 -7.66
CA PRO A 156 4.59 -9.60 -6.98
C PRO A 156 4.90 -8.51 -8.01
N MET A 157 4.09 -7.47 -8.07
CA MET A 157 4.28 -6.32 -8.96
C MET A 157 4.21 -5.04 -8.16
N PHE A 158 5.18 -4.16 -8.37
CA PHE A 158 5.29 -2.88 -7.70
C PHE A 158 5.60 -1.80 -8.74
N GLU A 159 5.15 -0.57 -8.47
CA GLU A 159 5.50 0.57 -9.31
C GLU A 159 6.86 1.14 -8.87
N LEU A 160 7.71 1.41 -9.85
CA LEU A 160 9.05 1.95 -9.71
C LEU A 160 9.09 3.31 -10.39
N ALA A 161 9.40 4.36 -9.64
CA ALA A 161 9.47 5.74 -10.14
C ALA A 161 10.80 6.38 -9.79
N LEU A 162 11.16 7.44 -10.52
CA LEU A 162 12.23 8.35 -10.12
C LEU A 162 11.61 9.56 -9.40
N ASN A 163 12.18 9.93 -8.25
CA ASN A 163 11.81 11.18 -7.59
C ASN A 163 12.49 12.39 -8.25
N SER A 164 12.24 13.59 -7.72
CA SER A 164 12.83 14.85 -8.22
C SER A 164 14.37 14.89 -8.20
N ASN A 165 15.01 14.03 -7.42
CA ASN A 165 16.46 13.91 -7.31
C ASN A 165 17.02 12.75 -8.14
N ASN A 166 16.25 12.20 -9.09
CA ASN A 166 16.61 11.03 -9.91
C ASN A 166 17.00 9.78 -9.09
N LYS A 167 16.42 9.63 -7.89
CA LYS A 167 16.55 8.41 -7.09
C LYS A 167 15.33 7.53 -7.24
N PHE A 168 15.54 6.22 -7.32
CA PHE A 168 14.45 5.28 -7.41
C PHE A 168 13.66 5.18 -6.11
N VAL A 169 12.35 5.17 -6.28
CA VAL A 169 11.39 4.88 -5.22
C VAL A 169 10.41 3.81 -5.69
N VAL A 170 10.01 2.96 -4.75
CA VAL A 170 9.02 1.90 -4.98
C VAL A 170 7.73 2.27 -4.28
N HIS A 171 6.63 2.23 -5.03
CA HIS A 171 5.31 2.39 -4.46
C HIS A 171 4.79 1.01 -4.08
N ILE A 172 4.68 0.77 -2.78
CA ILE A 172 4.00 -0.42 -2.25
C ILE A 172 2.49 -0.11 -2.33
N PRO A 173 1.71 -0.83 -3.16
CA PRO A 173 0.32 -0.49 -3.38
C PRO A 173 -0.47 -0.63 -2.08
N THR A 174 -0.90 0.51 -1.55
CA THR A 174 -1.85 0.59 -0.45
C THR A 174 -3.21 0.92 -1.04
N GLN A 175 -4.16 -0.03 -1.02
CA GLN A 175 -5.50 0.23 -1.53
C GLN A 175 -6.19 1.27 -0.64
N ASP A 176 -6.25 2.52 -1.11
CA ASP A 176 -7.22 3.50 -0.61
C ASP A 176 -8.59 3.15 -1.23
N ILE A 177 -9.49 2.65 -0.37
CA ILE A 177 -10.83 2.18 -0.74
C ILE A 177 -11.70 3.34 -1.23
N ASN A 178 -11.39 4.57 -0.84
CA ASN A 178 -12.32 5.69 -0.95
C ASN A 178 -11.99 6.64 -2.11
N ASN A 179 -10.75 6.69 -2.60
CA ASN A 179 -10.36 7.81 -3.45
C ASN A 179 -9.87 7.48 -4.88
N LYS A 180 -9.72 6.21 -5.29
CA LYS A 180 -9.06 5.84 -6.57
C LYS A 180 -7.73 6.61 -6.79
N ARG A 181 -7.14 7.16 -5.72
CA ARG A 181 -5.88 7.88 -5.68
C ARG A 181 -5.02 7.12 -4.70
N SER A 182 -3.86 6.69 -5.18
CA SER A 182 -2.83 6.07 -4.36
C SER A 182 -2.35 7.12 -3.35
N LEU A 183 -2.89 7.11 -2.13
CA LEU A 183 -2.25 7.80 -1.01
C LEU A 183 -1.03 6.96 -0.65
N SER A 184 0.11 7.27 -1.27
CA SER A 184 1.38 6.65 -0.95
C SER A 184 1.72 6.98 0.51
N LEU A 185 1.58 6.00 1.39
CA LEU A 185 2.44 5.94 2.57
C LEU A 185 3.88 5.92 2.04
N GLU A 186 4.66 6.94 2.41
CA GLU A 186 6.11 7.10 2.22
C GLU A 186 6.73 6.22 1.12
N ASN A 187 6.91 6.79 -0.08
CA ASN A 187 7.75 6.20 -1.12
C ASN A 187 9.07 5.68 -0.51
N ILE A 188 9.26 4.36 -0.51
CA ILE A 188 10.47 3.72 0.00
C ILE A 188 11.55 3.73 -1.09
N SER A 189 12.81 3.96 -0.74
CA SER A 189 13.89 3.88 -1.73
C SER A 189 13.98 2.46 -2.30
N LEU A 190 14.44 2.31 -3.54
CA LEU A 190 14.60 0.98 -4.14
C LEU A 190 15.54 0.09 -3.31
N SER A 191 16.69 0.62 -2.86
CA SER A 191 17.58 -0.10 -1.94
C SER A 191 16.86 -0.59 -0.67
N GLU A 192 16.10 0.27 0.00
CA GLU A 192 15.42 -0.11 1.24
C GLU A 192 14.28 -1.10 0.98
N PHE A 193 13.56 -0.95 -0.13
CA PHE A 193 12.54 -1.91 -0.56
C PHE A 193 13.13 -3.31 -0.76
N ILE A 194 14.26 -3.42 -1.48
CA ILE A 194 14.92 -4.70 -1.73
C ILE A 194 15.37 -5.32 -0.41
N LYS A 195 16.06 -4.56 0.46
CA LYS A 195 16.50 -5.05 1.78
C LYS A 195 15.33 -5.49 2.65
N SER A 196 14.25 -4.71 2.68
CA SER A 196 13.04 -5.03 3.45
C SER A 196 12.29 -6.24 2.90
N LEU A 197 12.25 -6.43 1.57
CA LEU A 197 11.66 -7.63 0.95
C LEU A 197 12.49 -8.88 1.27
N LEU A 198 13.82 -8.79 1.14
CA LEU A 198 14.74 -9.91 1.40
C LEU A 198 14.78 -10.32 2.87
N SER A 199 14.67 -9.35 3.78
CA SER A 199 14.58 -9.57 5.23
C SER A 199 13.17 -9.93 5.72
N LYS A 200 12.20 -10.12 4.81
CA LYS A 200 10.80 -10.47 5.10
C LYS A 200 10.03 -9.41 5.89
N LYS A 201 10.49 -8.15 5.89
CA LYS A 201 9.76 -7.00 6.43
C LYS A 201 8.61 -6.56 5.53
N ILE A 202 8.65 -6.93 4.25
CA ILE A 202 7.53 -6.81 3.31
C ILE A 202 7.01 -8.21 2.98
N LYS A 203 5.72 -8.45 3.16
CA LYS A 203 5.10 -9.74 2.83
C LYS A 203 3.67 -9.60 2.31
N PHE A 204 3.24 -10.56 1.50
CA PHE A 204 1.85 -10.64 1.09
C PHE A 204 0.98 -11.19 2.22
N CYS A 205 -0.12 -10.51 2.52
CA CYS A 205 -1.14 -10.90 3.49
C CYS A 205 -2.47 -11.07 2.76
N GLU A 206 -3.23 -12.12 3.08
CA GLU A 206 -4.49 -12.44 2.39
C GLU A 206 -5.65 -11.51 2.81
N SER A 207 -5.51 -10.85 3.94
CA SER A 207 -6.55 -10.06 4.58
C SER A 207 -5.95 -8.89 5.36
N TYR A 208 -6.74 -7.83 5.52
CA TYR A 208 -6.34 -6.71 6.35
C TYR A 208 -6.73 -6.94 7.80
N VAL A 209 -5.85 -6.53 8.72
CA VAL A 209 -6.07 -6.57 10.16
C VAL A 209 -6.09 -5.15 10.70
N SER A 210 -7.20 -4.72 11.30
CA SER A 210 -7.33 -3.41 11.92
C SER A 210 -6.47 -3.27 13.19
N ILE A 211 -5.95 -2.07 13.48
CA ILE A 211 -5.42 -1.74 14.81
C ILE A 211 -6.51 -1.93 15.87
N LYS A 212 -6.15 -2.38 17.08
CA LYS A 212 -7.14 -2.70 18.14
C LYS A 212 -7.84 -1.48 18.70
N GLU A 213 -7.17 -0.34 18.74
CA GLU A 213 -7.71 0.90 19.30
C GLU A 213 -8.02 1.89 18.19
N GLN A 214 -9.30 2.22 18.05
CA GLN A 214 -9.79 3.17 17.06
C GLN A 214 -10.04 4.54 17.69
N ILE A 215 -9.92 5.57 16.86
CA ILE A 215 -10.28 6.95 17.20
C ILE A 215 -11.51 7.32 16.40
N THR A 216 -12.56 7.78 17.06
CA THR A 216 -13.71 8.38 16.38
C THR A 216 -14.18 9.63 17.11
N TYR A 217 -15.01 10.44 16.45
CA TYR A 217 -15.51 11.68 16.98
C TYR A 217 -17.04 11.67 17.00
N LEU A 218 -17.60 12.03 18.15
CA LEU A 218 -19.02 12.29 18.29
C LEU A 218 -19.28 13.79 18.26
N SER A 219 -20.13 14.22 17.32
CA SER A 219 -20.69 15.57 17.32
C SER A 219 -22.09 15.55 17.89
N PHE A 220 -22.30 16.25 18.99
CA PHE A 220 -23.64 16.50 19.53
C PHE A 220 -24.25 17.73 18.89
N PHE A 221 -25.53 17.65 18.52
CA PHE A 221 -26.29 18.77 17.98
C PHE A 221 -27.72 18.76 18.51
N SER A 222 -28.29 19.96 18.59
CA SER A 222 -29.63 20.17 19.13
C SER A 222 -30.71 19.94 18.07
N VAL A 223 -31.76 19.23 18.46
CA VAL A 223 -32.96 18.95 17.68
C VAL A 223 -34.20 19.32 18.50
N LYS A 224 -35.30 19.69 17.83
CA LYS A 224 -36.56 20.06 18.50
C LYS A 224 -37.49 18.85 18.57
N CYS A 225 -38.01 18.54 19.76
CA CYS A 225 -38.99 17.47 19.92
C CYS A 225 -40.32 17.82 19.25
N SER A 226 -40.89 16.92 18.43
CA SER A 226 -42.19 17.13 17.79
C SER A 226 -43.38 17.03 18.74
N GLN A 227 -43.21 16.43 19.92
CA GLN A 227 -44.29 16.28 20.91
C GLN A 227 -44.27 17.40 21.95
N CYS A 228 -43.14 17.62 22.62
CA CYS A 228 -43.05 18.61 23.70
C CYS A 228 -42.43 19.96 23.27
N ASN A 229 -41.98 20.10 22.02
CA ASN A 229 -41.34 21.30 21.48
C ASN A 229 -40.03 21.75 22.16
N LYS A 230 -39.55 21.05 23.19
CA LYS A 230 -38.30 21.37 23.87
C LYS A 230 -37.08 20.89 23.04
N PRO A 231 -35.98 21.64 23.03
CA PRO A 231 -34.74 21.22 22.39
C PRO A 231 -34.04 20.13 23.19
N TYR A 232 -33.44 19.16 22.51
CA TYR A 232 -32.62 18.09 23.11
C TYR A 232 -31.49 17.70 22.15
N HIS A 233 -30.46 17.02 22.64
CA HIS A 233 -29.29 16.67 21.85
C HIS A 233 -29.36 15.23 21.34
N VAL A 234 -28.83 15.04 20.14
CA VAL A 234 -28.50 13.73 19.56
C VAL A 234 -27.06 13.79 19.04
N TYR A 235 -26.41 12.64 18.85
CA TYR A 235 -25.05 12.59 18.31
C TYR A 235 -25.03 12.09 16.87
N MET A 236 -24.01 12.50 16.11
CA MET A 236 -23.57 11.85 14.88
C MET A 236 -22.13 11.42 15.03
N VAL A 237 -21.77 10.30 14.39
CA VAL A 237 -20.36 9.91 14.25
C VAL A 237 -19.80 10.64 13.04
N GLN A 238 -18.73 11.42 13.22
CA GLN A 238 -18.13 12.15 12.10
C GLN A 238 -17.57 11.14 11.07
N GLU A 239 -17.98 11.30 9.80
CA GLU A 239 -17.68 10.39 8.68
C GLU A 239 -16.18 10.20 8.42
N THR A 240 -15.34 11.10 8.91
CA THR A 240 -13.92 11.18 8.51
C THR A 240 -13.00 10.18 9.19
N PHE A 241 -13.44 9.40 10.18
CA PHE A 241 -12.52 8.54 10.95
C PHE A 241 -13.07 7.16 11.36
N ILE A 242 -14.19 6.70 10.81
CA ILE A 242 -14.58 5.26 10.89
C ILE A 242 -13.81 4.44 9.84
N VAL A 243 -12.56 4.80 9.65
CA VAL A 243 -11.61 4.08 8.82
C VAL A 243 -10.59 3.58 9.82
N SER A 244 -10.65 2.28 10.11
CA SER A 244 -9.60 1.68 10.92
C SER A 244 -8.32 1.76 10.12
N LYS A 245 -7.22 2.21 10.72
CA LYS A 245 -5.93 1.87 10.13
C LYS A 245 -5.70 0.38 10.30
N SER A 246 -5.25 -0.29 9.25
CA SER A 246 -4.69 -1.63 9.37
C SER A 246 -3.36 -1.57 10.10
N LEU A 247 -2.80 -2.72 10.48
CA LEU A 247 -1.46 -2.78 11.06
C LEU A 247 -0.38 -2.20 10.13
N CYS A 248 -0.57 -2.29 8.81
CA CYS A 248 0.29 -1.63 7.82
C CYS A 248 -0.09 -0.16 7.51
N GLY A 249 -0.93 0.46 8.34
CA GLY A 249 -1.30 1.86 8.21
C GLY A 249 -2.29 2.19 7.10
N ILE A 250 -2.86 1.16 6.46
CA ILE A 250 -3.82 1.32 5.36
C ILE A 250 -5.21 1.55 5.92
N ASP A 251 -5.87 2.55 5.40
CA ASP A 251 -7.25 2.87 5.71
C ASP A 251 -8.20 1.73 5.29
N VAL A 252 -8.79 1.04 6.26
CA VAL A 252 -9.79 -0.02 6.04
C VAL A 252 -11.18 0.42 6.48
N ASN A 253 -12.16 0.32 5.57
CA ASN A 253 -13.56 0.55 5.88
C ASN A 253 -14.04 -0.53 6.85
N ILE A 254 -14.59 -0.10 7.99
CA ILE A 254 -15.16 -0.98 9.01
C ILE A 254 -16.61 -1.32 8.63
N PRO A 255 -16.95 -2.58 8.31
CA PRO A 255 -18.34 -2.95 7.95
C PRO A 255 -19.33 -2.87 9.12
N HIS A 256 -18.83 -2.89 10.37
CA HIS A 256 -19.62 -3.06 11.60
C HIS A 256 -20.52 -1.90 11.98
N TYR A 257 -20.37 -0.73 11.38
CA TYR A 257 -21.23 0.42 11.68
C TYR A 257 -22.35 0.60 10.65
N SER A 258 -22.65 -0.43 9.86
CA SER A 258 -23.91 -0.55 9.13
C SER A 258 -24.91 -1.30 10.00
N ASN A 259 -26.07 -0.69 10.29
CA ASN A 259 -27.11 -1.30 11.14
C ASN A 259 -27.66 -2.66 10.63
N TYR A 260 -27.21 -3.19 9.48
CA TYR A 260 -27.83 -4.34 8.80
C TYR A 260 -26.87 -5.24 7.98
N GLY A 261 -25.57 -5.31 8.31
CA GLY A 261 -24.69 -6.34 7.73
C GLY A 261 -24.44 -6.26 6.21
N LYS A 262 -24.73 -5.13 5.57
CA LYS A 262 -24.39 -4.86 4.17
C LYS A 262 -24.01 -3.40 4.06
N LYS A 263 -22.78 -3.17 3.57
CA LYS A 263 -22.15 -1.91 3.09
C LYS A 263 -22.43 -0.69 3.95
N LEU A 264 -21.41 0.09 4.32
CA LEU A 264 -21.61 1.38 5.01
C LEU A 264 -22.63 2.23 4.22
N CYS A 265 -23.90 2.21 4.62
CA CYS A 265 -24.92 3.05 4.03
C CYS A 265 -24.64 4.43 4.59
N LEU A 266 -23.90 5.24 3.82
CA LEU A 266 -23.71 6.69 4.01
C LEU A 266 -25.05 7.45 4.20
N ASP A 267 -26.18 6.77 4.00
CA ASP A 267 -27.55 7.26 4.13
C ASP A 267 -28.13 7.15 5.56
N LYS A 268 -27.38 6.61 6.55
CA LYS A 268 -27.84 6.49 7.95
C LYS A 268 -26.84 7.12 8.94
N PRO A 269 -27.07 8.37 9.40
CA PRO A 269 -26.08 9.15 10.17
C PRO A 269 -25.93 8.69 11.64
N PHE A 270 -26.81 7.81 12.11
CA PHE A 270 -26.83 7.35 13.50
C PHE A 270 -26.30 5.92 13.61
N VAL A 271 -25.19 5.79 14.32
CA VAL A 271 -24.52 4.51 14.61
C VAL A 271 -24.79 4.15 16.07
N PHE A 272 -25.39 2.97 16.32
CA PHE A 272 -25.80 2.53 17.66
C PHE A 272 -25.00 1.32 18.17
N ALA A 273 -23.73 1.19 17.78
CA ALA A 273 -22.83 0.22 18.39
C ALA A 273 -22.72 0.48 19.90
N SER A 274 -22.65 -0.58 20.70
CA SER A 274 -22.73 -0.50 22.17
C SER A 274 -21.62 0.36 22.76
N GLU A 275 -20.41 0.28 22.23
CA GLU A 275 -19.25 1.05 22.66
C GLU A 275 -19.45 2.56 22.39
N ILE A 276 -20.03 2.90 21.23
CA ILE A 276 -20.35 4.28 20.87
C ILE A 276 -21.49 4.83 21.75
N VAL A 277 -22.55 4.04 21.94
CA VAL A 277 -23.69 4.43 22.79
C VAL A 277 -23.25 4.63 24.24
N ASN A 278 -22.41 3.74 24.76
CA ASN A 278 -21.89 3.85 26.13
C ASN A 278 -21.04 5.10 26.31
N PHE A 279 -20.19 5.42 25.33
CA PHE A 279 -19.41 6.66 25.38
C PHE A 279 -20.29 7.91 25.23
N ALA A 280 -21.27 7.91 24.34
CA ALA A 280 -22.22 9.02 24.20
C ALA A 280 -22.99 9.26 25.51
N ARG A 281 -23.40 8.19 26.19
CA ARG A 281 -24.03 8.24 27.53
C ARG A 281 -23.08 8.80 28.58
N PHE A 282 -21.80 8.40 28.56
CA PHE A 282 -20.78 8.94 29.45
C PHE A 282 -20.62 10.45 29.25
N ILE A 283 -20.41 10.92 28.01
CA ILE A 283 -20.30 12.37 27.72
C ILE A 283 -21.55 13.11 28.17
N SER A 284 -22.75 12.61 27.86
CA SER A 284 -24.00 13.29 28.24
C SER A 284 -24.19 13.37 29.75
N LYS A 285 -23.62 12.45 30.54
CA LYS A 285 -23.63 12.51 32.00
C LYS A 285 -22.60 13.52 32.53
N GLU A 286 -21.40 13.54 31.96
CA GLU A 286 -20.31 14.43 32.39
C GLU A 286 -20.54 15.89 31.97
N ASN A 287 -21.19 16.12 30.82
CA ASN A 287 -21.49 17.45 30.33
C ASN A 287 -22.96 17.82 30.52
N LYS A 288 -23.23 18.64 31.54
CA LYS A 288 -24.57 19.17 31.87
C LYS A 288 -25.22 20.01 30.75
N ASN A 289 -24.45 20.46 29.76
CA ASN A 289 -24.98 21.19 28.60
C ASN A 289 -25.55 20.25 27.54
N ILE A 290 -25.35 18.93 27.66
CA ILE A 290 -25.82 17.92 26.70
C ILE A 290 -27.06 17.22 27.27
N ASN A 291 -28.22 17.74 26.91
CA ASN A 291 -29.52 17.12 27.18
C ASN A 291 -29.83 15.98 26.19
N MET A 292 -29.12 14.85 26.27
CA MET A 292 -29.43 13.66 25.46
C MET A 292 -30.47 12.80 26.17
N GLY A 293 -31.45 12.27 25.42
CA GLY A 293 -32.41 11.31 25.95
C GLY A 293 -31.94 9.86 25.80
N GLU A 294 -32.76 8.92 26.29
CA GLU A 294 -32.39 7.51 26.31
C GLU A 294 -32.39 6.90 24.90
N ILE A 295 -31.32 6.15 24.58
CA ILE A 295 -31.24 5.31 23.38
C ILE A 295 -31.70 3.90 23.79
N LYS A 296 -32.83 3.46 23.24
CA LYS A 296 -33.39 2.13 23.46
C LYS A 296 -34.17 1.65 22.25
N SER A 297 -34.53 0.36 22.26
CA SER A 297 -35.34 -0.25 21.21
C SER A 297 -36.71 0.42 21.15
N ARG A 298 -37.13 0.82 19.96
CA ARG A 298 -38.44 1.43 19.71
C ARG A 298 -39.22 0.56 18.72
N TYR A 299 -40.52 0.46 18.97
CA TYR A 299 -41.46 -0.30 18.16
C TYR A 299 -42.34 0.65 17.34
N LYS A 300 -42.54 0.34 16.05
CA LYS A 300 -43.57 0.99 15.23
C LYS A 300 -44.46 -0.08 14.62
N HIS A 301 -45.74 -0.01 15.00
CA HIS A 301 -46.78 -0.99 14.71
C HIS A 301 -46.95 -1.33 13.22
N ASN A 302 -46.52 -0.45 12.31
CA ASN A 302 -46.78 -0.58 10.87
C ASN A 302 -45.57 -1.13 10.07
N LYS A 303 -44.46 -1.50 10.73
CA LYS A 303 -43.23 -1.96 10.04
C LYS A 303 -42.56 -3.22 10.62
N TRP A 304 -43.19 -3.90 11.59
CA TRP A 304 -42.76 -5.19 12.17
C TRP A 304 -41.25 -5.32 12.41
N ASN A 305 -40.60 -4.26 12.87
CA ASN A 305 -39.17 -4.27 13.15
C ASN A 305 -38.89 -3.40 14.37
N ASN A 306 -38.06 -3.92 15.27
CA ASN A 306 -37.47 -3.17 16.37
C ASN A 306 -36.22 -2.46 15.86
N TRP A 307 -36.02 -1.19 16.23
CA TRP A 307 -34.76 -0.48 15.96
C TRP A 307 -34.37 0.43 17.12
N LEU A 308 -33.07 0.66 17.29
CA LEU A 308 -32.57 1.64 18.25
C LEU A 308 -32.84 3.05 17.72
N SER A 309 -33.37 3.92 18.59
CA SER A 309 -33.55 5.34 18.29
C SER A 309 -33.36 6.18 19.54
N PHE A 310 -32.99 7.44 19.35
CA PHE A 310 -32.98 8.44 20.41
C PHE A 310 -34.40 8.70 20.90
N GLY A 311 -34.57 8.79 22.23
CA GLY A 311 -35.72 9.41 22.86
C GLY A 311 -35.45 10.90 23.11
N CYS A 312 -36.50 11.70 23.13
CA CYS A 312 -36.42 13.07 23.64
C CYS A 312 -35.99 13.04 25.11
N HIS A 313 -35.04 13.89 25.49
CA HIS A 313 -34.61 14.03 26.89
C HIS A 313 -35.77 14.35 27.85
N TRP A 314 -36.78 15.09 27.39
CA TRP A 314 -37.84 15.63 28.25
C TRP A 314 -39.10 14.76 28.35
N CYS A 315 -39.45 14.03 27.30
CA CYS A 315 -40.71 13.27 27.23
C CYS A 315 -40.55 11.88 26.60
N ASP A 316 -39.31 11.44 26.35
CA ASP A 316 -38.95 10.16 25.72
C ASP A 316 -39.58 9.89 24.34
N ALA A 317 -40.20 10.90 23.72
CA ALA A 317 -40.73 10.82 22.38
C ALA A 317 -39.66 10.36 21.38
N ILE A 318 -39.98 9.39 20.55
CA ILE A 318 -39.07 8.83 19.54
C ILE A 318 -38.61 9.93 18.57
N LEU A 319 -37.30 10.00 18.30
CA LEU A 319 -36.78 10.78 17.18
C LEU A 319 -37.41 10.26 15.88
N PRO A 320 -38.20 11.07 15.15
CA PRO A 320 -38.81 10.63 13.90
C PRO A 320 -37.71 10.32 12.87
N TYR A 321 -37.75 9.14 12.25
CA TYR A 321 -36.90 8.86 11.09
C TYR A 321 -37.36 9.74 9.92
N HIS A 322 -36.66 10.85 9.66
CA HIS A 322 -37.00 11.77 8.57
C HIS A 322 -35.82 11.92 7.61
N PRO A 323 -35.96 11.56 6.33
CA PRO A 323 -34.98 11.87 5.28
C PRO A 323 -34.61 13.36 5.23
N ASP A 324 -35.55 14.26 5.52
CA ASP A 324 -35.25 15.71 5.57
C ASP A 324 -34.34 16.15 6.72
N TYR A 325 -34.27 15.41 7.83
CA TYR A 325 -33.28 15.71 8.88
C TYR A 325 -31.87 15.41 8.36
N TYR A 326 -31.72 14.30 7.65
CA TYR A 326 -30.47 13.94 6.95
C TYR A 326 -30.14 14.95 5.84
N ASN A 327 -31.11 15.33 5.00
CA ASN A 327 -30.90 16.31 3.92
C ASN A 327 -30.60 17.72 4.46
N LYS A 328 -31.18 18.15 5.59
CA LYS A 328 -30.79 19.40 6.27
C LYS A 328 -29.37 19.35 6.84
N CYS A 329 -28.93 18.19 7.34
CA CYS A 329 -27.54 17.98 7.76
C CYS A 329 -26.56 17.93 6.57
N LYS A 330 -26.96 17.34 5.43
CA LYS A 330 -26.17 17.30 4.19
C LYS A 330 -26.07 18.68 3.51
N THR A 331 -27.20 19.35 3.24
CA THR A 331 -27.22 20.61 2.45
C THR A 331 -26.57 21.80 3.15
N LYS A 332 -26.44 21.79 4.49
CA LYS A 332 -25.64 22.76 5.27
C LYS A 332 -24.19 22.29 5.49
N HIS A 333 -23.62 21.57 4.52
CA HIS A 333 -22.31 20.91 4.54
C HIS A 333 -21.27 21.61 5.42
N TYR A 334 -20.82 20.90 6.45
CA TYR A 334 -19.55 21.02 7.17
C TYR A 334 -19.19 22.34 7.88
N SER A 335 -19.76 23.48 7.54
CA SER A 335 -19.37 24.78 8.13
C SER A 335 -19.91 25.00 9.55
N TYR A 336 -21.01 24.32 9.93
CA TYR A 336 -21.57 24.36 11.28
C TYR A 336 -20.94 23.34 12.25
N LEU A 337 -20.00 22.49 11.81
CA LEU A 337 -19.17 21.70 12.74
C LEU A 337 -18.32 22.60 13.66
N CYS A 338 -18.22 23.90 13.36
CA CYS A 338 -17.63 24.92 14.24
C CYS A 338 -18.49 25.31 15.46
N THR A 339 -19.73 24.84 15.62
CA THR A 339 -20.54 25.10 16.82
C THR A 339 -20.95 23.86 17.61
N SER A 340 -20.63 22.66 17.14
CA SER A 340 -20.82 21.41 17.88
C SER A 340 -19.62 21.10 18.76
N MET A 341 -19.84 20.76 20.04
CA MET A 341 -18.79 20.18 20.87
C MET A 341 -18.46 18.78 20.32
N ALA A 342 -17.29 18.66 19.69
CA ALA A 342 -16.78 17.39 19.21
C ALA A 342 -15.99 16.70 20.33
N TYR A 343 -16.34 15.45 20.62
CA TYR A 343 -15.64 14.66 21.62
C TYR A 343 -14.89 13.51 20.96
N CYS A 344 -13.60 13.42 21.26
CA CYS A 344 -12.74 12.35 20.81
C CYS A 344 -12.97 11.09 21.68
N ILE A 345 -13.36 9.99 21.04
CA ILE A 345 -13.25 8.67 21.64
C ILE A 345 -11.85 8.15 21.32
N LYS A 346 -11.03 7.99 22.35
CA LYS A 346 -9.78 7.23 22.26
C LYS A 346 -10.01 5.81 22.79
N GLY A 347 -9.44 4.82 22.13
CA GLY A 347 -9.46 3.45 22.63
C GLY A 347 -10.78 2.72 22.41
N LEU A 348 -11.53 3.03 21.35
CA LEU A 348 -12.60 2.14 20.90
C LEU A 348 -11.96 0.79 20.58
N LYS A 349 -12.31 -0.22 21.38
CA LYS A 349 -11.96 -1.61 21.15
C LYS A 349 -13.22 -2.26 20.59
N PRO A 350 -13.35 -2.42 19.26
CA PRO A 350 -14.38 -3.29 18.72
C PRO A 350 -14.28 -4.65 19.41
N SER A 351 -15.41 -5.25 19.74
CA SER A 351 -15.49 -6.54 20.42
C SER A 351 -14.70 -7.66 19.73
N GLU A 352 -14.39 -7.52 18.43
CA GLU A 352 -13.54 -8.43 17.66
C GLU A 352 -12.54 -7.65 16.77
N GLN A 353 -11.35 -8.22 16.57
CA GLN A 353 -10.36 -7.70 15.62
C GLN A 353 -10.88 -7.89 14.19
N ILE A 354 -10.94 -6.81 13.39
CA ILE A 354 -11.61 -6.85 12.10
C ILE A 354 -10.68 -7.47 11.06
N PHE A 355 -11.13 -8.58 10.48
CA PHE A 355 -10.53 -9.22 9.31
C PHE A 355 -11.33 -8.82 8.08
N ASN A 356 -10.79 -7.93 7.25
CA ASN A 356 -11.43 -7.58 5.99
C ASN A 356 -10.83 -8.41 4.85
N LYS A 357 -11.57 -9.44 4.43
CA LYS A 357 -11.24 -10.29 3.27
C LYS A 357 -11.73 -9.71 1.94
N ASP A 358 -12.73 -8.82 1.98
CA ASP A 358 -13.38 -8.28 0.78
C ASP A 358 -12.49 -7.32 -0.01
N LEU A 359 -11.44 -6.79 0.63
CA LEU A 359 -10.42 -5.94 0.00
C LEU A 359 -9.36 -6.74 -0.78
N GLY A 360 -9.38 -8.06 -0.67
CA GLY A 360 -8.36 -8.94 -1.22
C GLY A 360 -7.02 -8.83 -0.51
N GLY A 361 -6.06 -9.65 -0.95
CA GLY A 361 -4.72 -9.65 -0.39
C GLY A 361 -3.90 -8.41 -0.78
N HIS A 362 -2.90 -8.09 0.05
CA HIS A 362 -2.06 -6.91 -0.11
C HIS A 362 -0.62 -7.16 0.32
N TRP A 363 0.30 -6.31 -0.15
CA TRP A 363 1.67 -6.29 0.34
C TRP A 363 1.75 -5.42 1.60
N CYS A 364 2.01 -6.07 2.72
CA CYS A 364 2.05 -5.48 4.05
C CYS A 364 3.48 -5.05 4.38
N TYR A 365 3.65 -3.79 4.81
CA TYR A 365 4.92 -3.22 5.26
C TYR A 365 4.71 -2.38 6.55
N PRO A 366 4.48 -3.04 7.70
CA PRO A 366 4.24 -2.37 8.97
C PRO A 366 5.56 -1.88 9.60
N LYS A 367 5.53 -0.73 10.29
CA LYS A 367 6.73 -0.16 10.94
C LYS A 367 7.21 -0.96 12.17
N ASP A 368 6.32 -1.71 12.80
CA ASP A 368 6.54 -2.47 14.05
C ASP A 368 6.59 -4.00 13.83
N GLU A 369 6.69 -4.44 12.56
CA GLU A 369 6.69 -5.86 12.17
C GLU A 369 5.41 -6.64 12.57
N ASN A 370 4.37 -5.94 13.04
CA ASN A 370 3.05 -6.53 13.27
C ASN A 370 2.30 -6.59 11.94
N PHE A 371 2.36 -7.74 11.29
CA PHE A 371 1.73 -7.90 10.00
C PHE A 371 0.24 -8.19 10.07
N CYS A 372 -0.45 -7.83 8.99
CA CYS A 372 -1.73 -8.42 8.64
C CYS A 372 -1.63 -9.94 8.40
N THR A 373 -2.78 -10.60 8.20
CA THR A 373 -2.90 -12.06 8.04
C THR A 373 -3.09 -12.49 6.60
#